data_AF-A0A963GXN4-F1
#
_entry.id   AF-A0A963GXN4-F1
#
_cell.length_a   1.000
_cell.length_b   1.000
_cell.length_c   1.000
_cell.angle_alpha   90.00
_cell.angle_beta   90.00
_cell.angle_gamma   90.00
#
_symmetry.space_group_name_H-M   'P 1'
#
loop_
_entity.id
_entity.type
_entity.pdbx_description
1 polymer ?
#
loop_
_entity_poly.entity_id
_entity_poly.type
_entity_poly.pdbx_seq_one_letter_code
_entity_poly.pdbx_strand_id
1 'polypeptide(L)'
;MVVGLDVAGIDFIAHDIAQSVRQTGGAIVEVNAGPGFRMHTNPTEGHPRHVGRAVVDMLFPSGSKSRVPIVAVTGTNGKTTTTRMISHIMKTTGKTVGMTTTD
;
A
#
# COMPACT_ATOMS: atom_id res chain seq x y z
N MET A 1 9.14 1.76 -22.14
CA MET A 1 9.15 2.10 -20.69
C MET A 1 10.59 2.16 -20.23
N VAL A 2 11.00 3.20 -19.50
CA VAL A 2 12.43 3.44 -19.19
C VAL A 2 12.92 2.58 -18.01
N VAL A 3 12.06 2.18 -17.06
CA VAL A 3 12.49 1.43 -15.84
C VAL A 3 11.63 0.18 -15.53
N GLY A 4 10.46 0.01 -16.16
CA GLY A 4 9.62 -1.19 -15.97
C GLY A 4 9.02 -1.34 -14.57
N LEU A 5 8.84 -0.23 -13.85
CA LEU A 5 8.26 -0.19 -12.50
C LEU A 5 6.84 0.38 -12.55
N ASP A 6 5.89 -0.28 -11.89
CA ASP A 6 4.52 0.20 -11.72
C ASP A 6 4.45 1.34 -10.69
N VAL A 7 5.32 1.28 -9.66
CA VAL A 7 5.48 2.30 -8.62
C VAL A 7 6.97 2.53 -8.39
N ALA A 8 7.38 3.80 -8.32
CA ALA A 8 8.75 4.19 -7.97
C ALA A 8 8.75 5.44 -7.09
N GLY A 9 9.69 5.50 -6.14
CA GLY A 9 10.08 6.75 -5.49
C GLY A 9 11.16 7.44 -6.30
N ILE A 10 11.05 8.75 -6.51
CA ILE A 10 12.08 9.53 -7.21
C ILE A 10 12.62 10.58 -6.26
N ASP A 11 13.92 10.48 -6.01
CA ASP A 11 14.64 11.46 -5.22
C ASP A 11 15.21 12.49 -6.20
N PHE A 12 14.73 13.72 -6.08
CA PHE A 12 15.01 14.79 -7.05
C PHE A 12 15.63 15.98 -6.35
N ILE A 13 16.68 16.53 -6.95
CA ILE A 13 17.29 17.79 -6.51
C ILE A 13 16.85 18.94 -7.41
N ALA A 14 16.39 20.01 -6.79
CA ALA A 14 16.00 21.25 -7.44
C ALA A 14 16.65 22.43 -6.71
N HIS A 15 17.02 23.48 -7.45
CA HIS A 15 17.58 24.70 -6.86
C HIS A 15 16.57 25.43 -5.96
N ASP A 16 15.31 25.48 -6.39
CA ASP A 16 14.17 26.04 -5.65
C ASP A 16 12.91 25.22 -6.01
N ILE A 17 12.26 24.63 -5.00
CA ILE A 17 11.07 23.80 -5.18
C ILE A 17 9.83 24.61 -5.59
N ALA A 18 9.85 25.94 -5.42
CA ALA A 18 8.78 26.82 -5.87
C ALA A 18 8.83 27.12 -7.37
N GLN A 19 9.93 26.78 -8.06
CA GLN A 19 10.14 27.08 -9.48
C GLN A 19 10.18 25.82 -10.34
N SER A 20 9.88 25.97 -11.63
CA SER A 20 9.90 24.84 -12.54
C SER A 20 11.33 24.40 -12.85
N VAL A 21 11.63 23.12 -12.63
CA VAL A 21 12.92 22.48 -12.98
C VAL A 21 13.22 22.51 -14.47
N ARG A 22 12.21 22.78 -15.32
CA ARG A 22 12.41 23.00 -16.77
C ARG A 22 13.11 24.33 -17.08
N GLN A 23 13.04 25.29 -16.16
CA GLN A 23 13.63 26.62 -16.30
C GLN A 23 14.94 26.74 -15.53
N THR A 24 14.95 26.22 -14.30
CA THR A 24 16.10 26.35 -13.38
C THR A 24 17.05 25.18 -13.41
N GLY A 25 16.66 24.07 -14.04
CA GLY A 25 17.39 22.81 -13.98
C GLY A 25 17.11 22.03 -12.69
N GLY A 26 17.66 20.82 -12.64
CA GLY A 26 17.49 19.86 -11.56
C GLY A 26 17.91 18.47 -12.05
N ALA A 27 17.95 17.49 -11.15
CA ALA A 27 18.34 16.14 -11.50
C ALA A 27 17.65 15.09 -10.64
N ILE A 28 17.41 13.92 -11.24
CA ILE A 28 17.06 12.71 -10.50
C ILE A 28 18.36 12.17 -9.89
N VAL A 29 18.38 12.02 -8.58
CA VAL A 29 19.50 11.42 -7.84
C VAL A 29 19.33 9.92 -7.76
N GLU A 30 18.11 9.45 -7.50
CA GLU A 30 17.81 8.03 -7.32
C GLU A 30 16.40 7.68 -7.81
N VAL A 31 16.25 6.44 -8.29
CA VAL A 31 14.96 5.82 -8.58
C VAL A 31 14.81 4.56 -7.73
N ASN A 32 13.91 4.61 -6.77
CA ASN A 32 13.67 3.56 -5.78
C ASN A 32 12.50 2.66 -6.21
N ALA A 33 12.76 1.36 -6.41
CA ALA A 33 11.73 0.38 -6.78
C ALA A 33 10.78 0.02 -5.62
N GLY A 34 11.21 0.25 -4.37
CA GLY A 34 10.40 0.00 -3.18
C GLY A 34 10.32 1.26 -2.30
N PRO A 35 9.54 2.27 -2.68
CA PRO A 35 9.44 3.50 -1.91
C PRO A 35 8.77 3.27 -0.55
N GLY A 36 9.35 3.82 0.51
CA GLY A 36 8.75 3.80 1.84
C GLY A 36 7.60 4.80 1.96
N PHE A 37 6.45 4.38 2.50
CA PHE A 37 5.30 5.28 2.68
C PHE A 37 5.28 6.05 4.00
N ARG A 38 6.13 5.71 4.96
CA ARG A 38 6.10 6.29 6.31
C ARG A 38 6.18 7.82 6.30
N MET A 39 7.06 8.38 5.47
CA MET A 39 7.23 9.84 5.39
C MET A 39 6.01 10.54 4.79
N HIS A 40 5.20 9.83 4.00
CA HIS A 40 3.92 10.34 3.48
C HIS A 40 2.79 10.19 4.51
N THR A 41 2.72 9.07 5.22
CA THR A 41 1.60 8.79 6.15
C THR A 41 1.77 9.42 7.52
N ASN A 42 3.01 9.64 7.97
CA ASN A 42 3.36 10.15 9.28
C ASN A 42 4.52 11.16 9.18
N PRO A 43 4.32 12.31 8.52
CA PRO A 43 5.36 13.32 8.42
C PRO A 43 5.57 14.01 9.77
N THR A 44 6.80 14.47 10.03
CA THR A 44 7.11 15.30 11.20
C THR A 44 6.40 16.65 11.14
N GLU A 45 6.29 17.23 9.95
CA GLU A 45 5.59 18.49 9.68
C GLU A 45 4.71 18.38 8.42
N GLY A 46 3.61 19.14 8.38
CA GLY A 46 2.67 19.13 7.27
C GLY A 46 1.55 18.09 7.41
N HIS A 47 0.84 17.82 6.30
CA HIS A 47 -0.35 16.98 6.31
C HIS A 47 -0.06 15.56 5.81
N PRO A 48 -0.51 14.51 6.53
CA PRO A 48 -0.47 13.14 6.06
C PRO A 48 -1.10 12.92 4.68
N ARG A 49 -0.50 12.04 3.89
CA ARG A 49 -0.98 11.62 2.56
C ARG A 49 -1.10 10.09 2.50
N HIS A 50 -2.30 9.60 2.18
CA HIS A 50 -2.59 8.16 2.07
C HIS A 50 -2.19 7.58 0.71
N VAL A 51 -0.89 7.58 0.40
CA VAL A 51 -0.36 7.08 -0.88
C VAL A 51 -0.60 5.58 -1.10
N GLY A 52 -0.67 4.79 -0.01
CA GLY A 52 -0.88 3.35 -0.09
C GLY A 52 -2.23 2.97 -0.72
N ARG A 53 -3.27 3.79 -0.55
CA ARG A 53 -4.58 3.54 -1.17
C ARG A 53 -4.48 3.59 -2.70
N ALA A 54 -3.79 4.59 -3.24
CA ALA A 54 -3.63 4.72 -4.69
C ALA A 54 -2.90 3.53 -5.31
N VAL A 55 -1.91 2.98 -4.59
CA VAL A 55 -1.19 1.77 -5.02
C VAL A 55 -2.08 0.53 -4.96
N VAL A 56 -2.85 0.34 -3.89
CA VAL A 56 -3.80 -0.78 -3.77
C VAL A 56 -4.88 -0.71 -4.84
N ASP A 57 -5.45 0.47 -5.09
CA ASP A 57 -6.49 0.68 -6.11
C ASP A 57 -5.95 0.41 -7.52
N MET A 58 -4.66 0.69 -7.77
CA MET A 58 -3.99 0.35 -9.03
C MET A 58 -3.72 -1.16 -9.18
N LEU A 59 -3.22 -1.82 -8.13
CA LEU A 59 -2.93 -3.26 -8.15
C LEU A 59 -4.20 -4.13 -8.18
N PHE A 60 -5.28 -3.67 -7.52
CA PHE A 60 -6.55 -4.38 -7.40
C PHE A 60 -7.72 -3.46 -7.74
N PRO A 61 -7.90 -3.12 -9.04
CA PRO A 61 -9.01 -2.27 -9.46
C PRO A 61 -10.35 -2.87 -9.03
N SER A 62 -11.32 -2.00 -8.72
CA SER A 62 -12.66 -2.44 -8.34
C SER A 62 -13.27 -3.37 -9.40
N GLY A 63 -13.79 -4.51 -8.97
CA GLY A 63 -14.33 -5.54 -9.86
C GLY A 63 -13.30 -6.49 -10.48
N SER A 64 -12.01 -6.32 -10.20
CA SER A 64 -10.99 -7.29 -10.60
C SER A 64 -11.23 -8.67 -9.96
N LYS A 65 -10.96 -9.73 -10.72
CA LYS A 65 -11.10 -11.11 -10.22
C LYS A 65 -10.02 -11.39 -9.17
N SER A 66 -10.42 -11.63 -7.92
CA SER A 66 -9.53 -12.15 -6.89
C SER A 66 -9.40 -13.67 -7.02
N ARG A 67 -8.18 -14.20 -6.86
CA ARG A 67 -7.95 -15.66 -6.81
C ARG A 67 -8.18 -16.26 -5.42
N VAL A 68 -8.06 -15.42 -4.39
CA VAL A 68 -8.19 -15.83 -2.99
C VAL A 68 -9.54 -15.34 -2.48
N PRO A 69 -10.45 -16.23 -2.08
CA PRO A 69 -11.69 -15.85 -1.43
C PRO A 69 -11.41 -15.09 -0.13
N ILE A 70 -12.07 -13.95 0.06
CA ILE A 70 -11.91 -13.11 1.27
C ILE A 70 -13.18 -13.21 2.11
N VAL A 71 -13.00 -13.44 3.41
CA VAL A 71 -14.06 -13.33 4.41
C VAL A 71 -13.68 -12.19 5.37
N ALA A 72 -14.49 -11.14 5.42
CA ALA A 72 -14.30 -10.02 6.32
C ALA A 72 -15.28 -10.09 7.50
N VAL A 73 -14.75 -10.01 8.72
CA VAL A 73 -15.55 -10.05 9.96
C VAL A 73 -15.53 -8.66 10.60
N THR A 74 -16.71 -8.04 10.70
CA THR A 74 -16.90 -6.74 11.36
C THR A 74 -17.90 -6.86 12.51
N GLY A 75 -17.90 -5.89 13.41
CA GLY A 75 -18.79 -5.83 14.58
C GLY A 75 -18.12 -5.24 15.82
N THR A 76 -18.92 -4.88 16.82
CA THR A 76 -18.42 -4.30 18.07
C THR A 76 -17.56 -5.31 18.84
N ASN A 77 -18.07 -6.53 19.02
CA ASN A 77 -17.42 -7.59 19.81
C ASN A 77 -17.27 -8.89 19.00
N GLY A 78 -16.33 -9.75 19.40
CA GLY A 78 -16.20 -11.11 18.84
C GLY A 78 -15.46 -11.23 17.51
N LYS A 79 -15.00 -10.14 16.90
CA LYS A 79 -14.26 -10.14 15.60
C LYS A 79 -13.09 -11.13 15.60
N THR A 80 -12.16 -10.98 16.56
CA THR A 80 -10.98 -11.83 16.67
C THR A 80 -11.35 -13.31 16.84
N THR A 81 -12.27 -13.61 17.76
CA THR A 81 -12.71 -14.98 18.04
C THR A 81 -13.35 -15.62 16.82
N THR A 82 -14.27 -14.92 16.16
CA THR A 82 -14.93 -15.40 14.94
C THR A 82 -13.94 -15.61 13.80
N THR A 83 -13.02 -14.66 13.55
CA THR A 83 -11.97 -14.81 12.54
C THR A 83 -11.08 -16.03 12.81
N ARG A 84 -10.70 -16.27 14.08
CA ARG A 84 -9.92 -17.45 14.49
C ARG A 84 -10.70 -18.75 14.29
N MET A 85 -11.98 -18.79 14.64
CA MET A 85 -12.84 -19.96 14.41
C MET A 85 -12.99 -20.28 12.92
N ILE A 86 -13.26 -19.28 12.09
CA ILE A 86 -13.36 -19.45 10.62
C ILE A 86 -12.05 -20.00 10.07
N SER A 87 -10.91 -19.42 10.46
CA SER A 87 -9.59 -19.89 10.04
C SER A 87 -9.34 -21.33 10.45
N HIS A 88 -9.69 -21.71 11.69
CA HIS A 88 -9.54 -23.06 12.19
C HIS A 88 -10.40 -24.07 11.42
N ILE A 89 -11.70 -23.79 11.25
CA ILE A 89 -12.62 -24.66 10.49
C ILE A 89 -12.09 -24.86 9.07
N MET A 90 -11.73 -23.78 8.38
CA MET A 90 -11.26 -23.85 6.99
C MET A 90 -9.94 -24.61 6.86
N LYS A 91 -9.01 -24.46 7.80
CA LYS A 91 -7.78 -25.27 7.86
C LYS A 91 -8.08 -26.76 8.06
N THR A 92 -9.04 -27.10 8.92
CA THR A 92 -9.47 -28.50 9.13
C THR A 92 -10.04 -29.14 7.86
N THR A 93 -10.57 -28.35 6.91
CA THR A 93 -10.98 -28.84 5.58
C THR A 93 -9.82 -29.05 4.59
N GLY A 94 -8.57 -28.91 5.03
CA GLY A 94 -7.38 -29.07 4.19
C GLY A 94 -7.03 -27.86 3.31
N LYS A 95 -7.66 -26.69 3.54
CA LYS A 95 -7.37 -25.47 2.77
C LYS A 95 -6.17 -24.71 3.33
N THR A 96 -5.40 -24.06 2.45
CA THR A 96 -4.42 -23.04 2.84
C THR A 96 -5.14 -21.75 3.19
N VAL A 97 -5.01 -21.28 4.44
CA VAL A 97 -5.73 -20.12 4.96
C VAL A 97 -4.76 -19.11 5.56
N GLY A 98 -4.76 -17.88 5.02
CA GLY A 98 -4.16 -16.70 5.65
C GLY A 98 -5.18 -16.02 6.58
N MET A 99 -4.72 -15.46 7.68
CA MET A 99 -5.57 -14.81 8.67
C MET A 99 -4.84 -13.61 9.28
N THR A 100 -5.57 -12.51 9.46
CA THR A 100 -5.11 -11.33 10.20
C THR A 100 -6.25 -10.87 11.11
N THR A 101 -5.89 -10.32 12.27
CA THR A 101 -6.83 -9.71 13.23
C THR A 101 -6.25 -8.37 13.69
N THR A 102 -6.98 -7.65 14.56
CA THR A 102 -6.46 -6.43 15.21
C THR A 102 -5.46 -6.72 16.34
N ASP A 103 -5.34 -7.99 16.77
CA ASP A 103 -4.26 -8.48 17.63
C ASP A 103 -2.94 -8.64 16.85
#